data_AF-A0A9E3WCJ5-F1
#
_entry.id   AF-A0A9E3WCJ5-F1
#
_cell.length_a   1.000
_cell.length_b   1.000
_cell.length_c   1.000
_cell.angle_alpha   90.00
_cell.angle_beta   90.00
_cell.angle_gamma   90.00
#
_symmetry.space_group_name_H-M   'P 1'
#
loop_
_entity.id
_entity.type
_entity.pdbx_description
1 polymer ?
#
loop_
_entity_poly.entity_id
_entity_poly.type
_entity_poly.pdbx_seq_one_letter_code
_entity_poly.pdbx_strand_id
1 'polypeptide(L)' 'MIIGLGHVAYKVTDIDRSIEFYCKKLGLKEAFRLNHENGELMLVYLKVAEGQFIE' A
#
# COMPACT_ATOMS: atom_id res chain seq x y z
N MET A 1 2.91 14.95 20.75
CA MET A 1 3.29 13.59 21.23
C MET A 1 3.23 12.66 20.03
N ILE A 2 4.25 11.83 19.82
CA ILE A 2 4.26 10.81 18.75
C ILE A 2 3.64 9.53 19.34
N ILE A 3 2.62 8.98 18.66
CA ILE A 3 1.83 7.84 19.18
C ILE A 3 2.02 6.55 18.38
N GLY A 4 2.75 6.57 17.26
CA GLY A 4 3.02 5.39 16.45
C GLY A 4 3.49 5.71 15.03
N LEU A 5 3.64 4.66 14.22
CA LEU A 5 3.92 4.73 12.78
C LEU A 5 2.63 4.56 11.98
N GLY A 6 2.37 5.49 11.06
CA GLY A 6 1.18 5.47 10.21
C GLY A 6 1.32 4.57 8.98
N HIS A 7 2.51 4.50 8.38
CA HIS A 7 2.79 3.55 7.30
C HIS A 7 4.29 3.30 7.13
N VAL A 8 4.61 2.28 6.33
CA VAL A 8 5.96 2.03 5.79
C VAL A 8 5.82 1.89 4.28
N ALA A 9 6.68 2.59 3.53
CA ALA A 9 6.66 2.60 2.07
C ALA A 9 7.77 1.73 1.49
N TYR A 10 7.44 0.94 0.46
CA TYR A 10 8.38 0.10 -0.27
C TYR A 10 8.36 0.41 -1.76
N LYS A 11 9.53 0.69 -2.34
CA LYS A 11 9.67 0.70 -3.80
C LYS A 11 9.78 -0.73 -4.31
N VAL A 12 8.82 -1.13 -5.13
CA VAL A 12 8.77 -2.47 -5.74
C VAL A 12 9.04 -2.42 -7.23
N THR A 13 9.53 -3.53 -7.79
CA THR A 13 9.79 -3.67 -9.23
C THR A 13 8.57 -4.11 -10.03
N ASP A 14 7.58 -4.72 -9.35
CA ASP A 14 6.35 -5.24 -9.94
C ASP A 14 5.21 -5.05 -8.93
N ILE A 15 4.30 -4.13 -9.24
CA ILE A 15 3.21 -3.77 -8.34
C ILE A 15 2.14 -4.86 -8.28
N ASP A 16 1.81 -5.48 -9.41
CA ASP A 16 0.73 -6.48 -9.48
C ASP A 16 1.10 -7.72 -8.67
N ARG A 17 2.37 -8.16 -8.78
CA ARG A 17 2.89 -9.26 -7.96
C ARG A 17 2.90 -8.93 -6.48
N SER A 18 3.21 -7.69 -6.13
CA SER A 18 3.22 -7.23 -4.73
C SER A 18 1.80 -7.23 -4.16
N ILE A 19 0.82 -6.69 -4.90
CA ILE A 19 -0.60 -6.71 -4.52
C ILE A 19 -1.11 -8.15 -4.40
N GLU A 20 -0.76 -9.05 -5.32
CA GLU A 20 -1.15 -10.46 -5.22
C GLU A 20 -0.64 -11.08 -3.91
N PHE A 21 0.64 -10.88 -3.60
CA PHE A 21 1.23 -11.40 -2.37
C PHE A 21 0.49 -10.87 -1.12
N TYR A 22 0.39 -9.55 -0.97
CA TYR A 22 -0.19 -8.95 0.22
C TYR A 22 -1.70 -9.19 0.34
N CYS A 23 -2.45 -9.05 -0.75
CA CYS A 23 -3.91 -9.14 -0.70
C CYS A 23 -4.42 -10.58 -0.84
N LYS A 24 -3.84 -11.40 -1.73
CA LYS A 24 -4.34 -12.77 -1.97
C LYS A 24 -3.71 -13.81 -1.07
N LYS A 25 -2.43 -13.68 -0.72
CA LYS A 25 -1.75 -14.66 0.14
C LYS A 25 -1.84 -14.29 1.62
N LEU A 26 -1.67 -13.00 1.95
CA LEU A 26 -1.70 -12.53 3.34
C LEU A 26 -3.06 -11.98 3.79
N GLY A 27 -4.00 -11.74 2.87
CA GLY A 27 -5.36 -11.32 3.18
C GLY A 27 -5.51 -9.84 3.54
N LEU A 28 -4.50 -9.01 3.25
CA LEU A 28 -4.65 -7.55 3.36
C LEU A 28 -5.65 -7.04 2.32
N LYS A 29 -6.07 -5.80 2.49
CA LYS A 29 -7.00 -5.14 1.56
C LYS A 29 -6.39 -3.85 1.08
N GLU A 30 -6.48 -3.65 -0.23
CA GLU A 30 -6.23 -2.35 -0.82
C GLU A 30 -7.22 -1.34 -0.25
N ALA A 31 -6.71 -0.23 0.26
CA ALA A 31 -7.50 0.88 0.76
C ALA A 31 -7.77 1.87 -0.36
N PHE A 32 -6.72 2.33 -1.04
CA PHE A 32 -6.79 3.22 -2.19
C PHE A 32 -5.45 3.23 -2.94
N ARG A 33 -5.47 3.78 -4.16
CA ARG A 33 -4.28 4.07 -4.97
C ARG A 33 -4.33 5.49 -5.47
N LEU A 34 -3.15 6.08 -5.67
CA LEU A 34 -3.01 7.40 -6.26
C LEU A 34 -2.21 7.27 -7.56
N ASN A 35 -2.60 8.06 -8.55
CA ASN A 35 -1.91 8.15 -9.82
C ASN A 35 -1.35 9.56 -10.00
N HIS A 36 -0.28 9.68 -10.77
CA HIS A 36 0.19 10.95 -11.31
C HIS A 36 -0.83 11.52 -12.31
N GLU A 37 -0.69 12.80 -12.66
CA GLU A 37 -1.58 13.47 -13.63
C GLU A 37 -1.57 12.81 -15.02
N ASN A 38 -0.46 12.17 -15.40
CA ASN A 38 -0.32 11.42 -16.64
C ASN A 38 -0.99 10.02 -16.60
N GLY A 39 -1.61 9.65 -15.47
CA GLY A 39 -2.28 8.36 -15.27
C GLY A 39 -1.37 7.22 -14.79
N GLU A 40 -0.06 7.44 -14.70
CA GLU A 40 0.86 6.44 -14.14
C GLU A 40 0.61 6.24 -12.64
N LEU A 41 0.70 5.00 -12.19
CA LEU A 41 0.54 4.68 -10.77
C LEU A 41 1.65 5.35 -9.95
N MET A 42 1.25 6.11 -8.93
CA MET A 42 2.17 6.73 -7.97
C MET A 42 2.41 5.79 -6.78
N LEU A 43 1.33 5.33 -6.14
CA LEU A 43 1.40 4.52 -4.92
C LEU A 43 0.09 3.74 -4.67
N VAL A 44 0.16 2.70 -3.82
CA VAL A 44 -0.98 1.88 -3.41
C VAL A 44 -0.93 1.67 -1.90
N TYR A 45 -1.96 2.09 -1.18
CA TYR A 45 -2.07 1.84 0.25
C TYR A 45 -2.81 0.53 0.53
N LEU A 46 -2.18 -0.36 1.30
CA LEU A 46 -2.76 -1.58 1.83
C LEU A 46 -3.03 -1.43 3.33
N LYS A 47 -4.26 -1.68 3.76
CA LYS A 47 -4.64 -1.56 5.18
C LYS A 47 -4.12 -2.77 5.96
N VAL A 48 -3.35 -2.50 7.01
CA VAL A 48 -2.88 -3.49 7.98
C VAL A 48 -3.78 -3.48 9.21
N ALA A 49 -4.00 -2.30 9.79
CA ALA A 49 -4.87 -2.08 10.94
C ALA A 49 -5.55 -0.70 10.84
N GLU A 50 -6.31 -0.33 11.87
CA GLU A 50 -6.84 1.03 11.95
C GLU A 50 -5.70 2.05 12.07
N GLY A 51 -5.65 3.00 11.12
CA GLY A 51 -4.60 4.02 11.08
C GLY A 51 -3.20 3.53 10.68
N GLN A 52 -3.05 2.26 10.25
CA GLN A 52 -1.74 1.67 9.90
C GLN A 52 -1.78 0.98 8.54
N PHE A 53 -0.79 1.30 7.70
CA PHE A 53 -0.77 0.90 6.29
C PHE A 53 0.62 0.45 5.82
N ILE A 54 0.63 -0.27 4.69
CA ILE A 54 1.80 -0.43 3.84
C ILE A 54 1.55 0.38 2.55
N GLU A 55 2.56 1.11 2.10
CA GLU A 55 2.59 1.81 0.80
C GLU A 55 3.54 1.11 -0.18
#